data_AF-A0A6J0BFC3-F1
#
_entry.id   AF-A0A6J0BFC3-F1
#
_cell.length_a   1.000
_cell.length_b   1.000
_cell.length_c   1.000
_cell.angle_alpha   90.00
_cell.angle_beta   90.00
_cell.angle_gamma   90.00
#
_symmetry.space_group_name_H-M   'P 1'
#
loop_
_entity.id
_entity.type
_entity.pdbx_description
1 polymer ?
#
loop_
_entity_poly.entity_id
_entity_poly.type
_entity_poly.pdbx_seq_one_letter_code
_entity_poly.pdbx_strand_id
1 'polypeptide(L)'
;MIGYILGLGDRHVNNILMDKLTAEVIHIDFGIAFEQGKVLPTPETVPFRLTRDIEAAMGVSGVEGVLRRSCEETIIVLRHHKEIIITLLQVLLYDPLFSWAITPAKAYSLQKGEQEGSSEQPKAAGEINKLAERALLRLEQKLQGTEEGSASSVVGQ
;
A
#
# COMPACT_ATOMS: atom_id res chain seq x y z
N MET A 1 -8.66 2.90 -0.58
CA MET A 1 -8.83 1.44 -0.37
C MET A 1 -7.79 0.60 -1.09
N ILE A 2 -7.60 0.75 -2.41
CA ILE A 2 -6.61 -0.04 -3.16
C ILE A 2 -5.18 0.08 -2.57
N GLY A 3 -4.73 1.30 -2.28
CA GLY A 3 -3.42 1.52 -1.66
C GLY A 3 -3.25 0.85 -0.29
N TYR A 4 -4.34 0.75 0.49
CA TYR A 4 -4.35 0.02 1.74
C TYR A 4 -4.22 -1.49 1.51
N ILE A 5 -5.00 -2.07 0.60
CA ILE A 5 -4.92 -3.50 0.25
C ILE A 5 -3.51 -3.87 -0.22
N LEU A 6 -2.92 -3.06 -1.11
CA LEU A 6 -1.57 -3.26 -1.61
C LEU A 6 -0.48 -2.96 -0.57
N GLY A 7 -0.78 -2.20 0.48
CA GLY A 7 0.21 -1.76 1.45
C GLY A 7 1.19 -0.74 0.89
N LEU A 8 0.69 0.22 0.11
CA LEU A 8 1.48 1.32 -0.45
C LEU A 8 1.93 2.27 0.67
N GLY A 9 3.24 2.46 0.79
CA GLY A 9 3.85 3.43 1.70
C GLY A 9 4.40 4.65 0.97
N ASP A 10 5.06 5.53 1.69
CA ASP A 10 5.71 6.77 1.23
C ASP A 10 4.75 7.70 0.46
N ARG A 11 3.54 7.84 1.01
CA ARG A 11 2.47 8.68 0.44
C ARG A 11 2.60 10.12 0.94
N HIS A 12 3.72 10.76 0.63
CA HIS A 12 3.92 12.19 0.87
C HIS A 12 3.29 13.06 -0.24
N VAL A 13 3.24 14.39 -0.04
CA VAL A 13 2.57 15.33 -0.96
C VAL A 13 3.11 15.30 -2.39
N ASN A 14 4.38 14.94 -2.60
CA ASN A 14 4.93 14.84 -3.95
C ASN A 14 4.54 13.54 -4.69
N ASN A 15 4.02 12.52 -3.99
CA ASN A 15 3.63 11.23 -4.56
C ASN A 15 2.12 11.10 -4.75
N ILE A 16 1.38 12.18 -4.48
CA ILE A 16 -0.06 12.29 -4.67
C ILE A 16 -0.32 13.53 -5.51
N LEU A 17 -0.60 13.32 -6.79
CA LEU A 17 -0.94 14.37 -7.73
C LEU A 17 -2.46 14.55 -7.79
N MET A 18 -2.88 15.73 -8.22
CA MET A 18 -4.28 16.04 -8.52
C MET A 18 -4.36 16.55 -9.95
N ASP A 19 -5.21 15.93 -10.77
CA ASP A 19 -5.51 16.47 -12.08
C ASP A 19 -6.31 17.76 -11.95
N LYS A 20 -5.88 18.83 -12.62
CA LYS A 20 -6.51 20.15 -12.55
C LYS A 20 -7.84 20.22 -13.30
N LEU A 21 -8.06 19.33 -14.26
CA LEU A 21 -9.28 19.32 -15.06
C LEU A 21 -10.38 18.47 -14.41
N THR A 22 -10.05 17.25 -14.01
CA THR A 22 -11.02 16.30 -13.43
C THR A 22 -11.09 16.33 -11.90
N ALA A 23 -10.11 16.93 -11.23
CA ALA A 23 -9.89 16.85 -9.78
C ALA A 23 -9.63 15.42 -9.25
N GLU A 24 -9.28 14.48 -10.13
CA GLU A 24 -8.92 13.13 -9.73
C GLU A 24 -7.56 13.08 -9.03
N VAL A 25 -7.45 12.22 -8.02
CA VAL A 25 -6.23 11.99 -7.26
C VAL A 25 -5.45 10.84 -7.89
N ILE A 26 -4.21 11.11 -8.28
CA ILE A 26 -3.34 10.16 -8.97
C ILE A 26 -2.12 9.88 -8.09
N HIS A 27 -1.96 8.61 -7.71
CA HIS A 27 -0.78 8.15 -7.00
C HIS A 27 0.34 7.89 -8.01
N ILE A 28 1.53 8.42 -7.73
CA ILE A 28 2.75 8.13 -8.50
C ILE A 28 3.81 7.51 -7.59
N ASP A 29 4.85 6.95 -8.21
CA ASP A 29 5.97 6.27 -7.54
C ASP A 29 5.51 5.16 -6.59
N PHE A 30 5.63 3.90 -7.00
CA PHE A 30 5.23 2.73 -6.20
C PHE A 30 6.44 2.01 -5.60
N GLY A 31 7.56 2.70 -5.40
CA GLY A 31 8.80 2.13 -4.88
C GLY A 31 8.72 1.54 -3.46
N ILE A 32 7.72 1.98 -2.67
CA ILE A 32 7.38 1.43 -1.35
C ILE A 32 5.98 0.78 -1.43
N ALA A 33 5.93 -0.55 -1.46
CA ALA A 33 4.70 -1.32 -1.54
C ALA A 33 4.73 -2.53 -0.60
N PHE A 34 3.62 -3.26 -0.50
CA PHE A 34 3.56 -4.53 0.23
C PHE A 34 4.01 -4.43 1.70
N GLU A 35 3.57 -3.38 2.40
CA GLU A 35 3.87 -3.10 3.81
C GLU A 35 5.31 -2.69 4.11
N GLN A 36 6.13 -2.44 3.09
CA GLN A 36 7.51 -2.02 3.27
C GLN A 36 7.65 -0.68 4.01
N GLY A 37 6.63 0.18 3.98
CA GLY A 37 6.58 1.43 4.74
C GLY A 37 6.73 1.26 6.26
N LYS A 38 6.37 0.09 6.80
CA LYS A 38 6.52 -0.24 8.23
C LYS A 38 7.96 -0.54 8.65
N VAL A 39 8.84 -0.78 7.68
CA VAL A 39 10.25 -1.16 7.90
C VAL A 39 11.19 0.03 7.67
N LEU A 40 10.65 1.20 7.31
CA LEU A 40 11.44 2.42 7.15
C LEU A 40 12.02 2.90 8.49
N PRO A 41 13.11 3.69 8.49
CA PRO A 41 13.73 4.19 9.72
C PRO A 41 12.75 4.97 10.60
N THR A 42 11.89 5.77 9.99
CA THR A 42 10.66 6.28 10.59
C THR A 42 9.48 5.48 10.04
N PRO A 43 8.91 4.52 10.79
CA PRO A 43 7.83 3.67 10.29
C PRO A 43 6.55 4.44 10.02
N GLU A 44 5.88 4.10 8.93
CA GLU A 44 4.53 4.57 8.65
C GLU A 44 3.51 3.77 9.48
N THR A 45 2.78 4.46 10.35
CA THR A 45 1.77 3.86 11.24
C THR A 45 0.36 3.96 10.69
N VAL A 46 0.15 4.74 9.63
CA VAL A 46 -1.16 4.96 9.00
C VAL A 46 -1.33 4.08 7.75
N PRO A 47 -2.54 3.55 7.50
CA PRO A 47 -2.79 2.63 6.38
C PRO A 47 -2.87 3.32 5.02
N PHE A 48 -3.19 4.61 5.00
CA PHE A 48 -3.21 5.48 3.82
C PHE A 48 -3.23 6.94 4.27
N ARG A 49 -2.91 7.86 3.37
CA ARG A 49 -2.92 9.29 3.66
C ARG A 49 -4.35 9.83 3.70
N LEU A 50 -4.80 10.22 4.89
CA LEU A 50 -6.03 10.97 5.11
C LEU A 50 -5.74 12.04 6.16
N THR A 51 -5.40 13.24 5.71
CA THR A 51 -5.09 14.38 6.58
C THR A 51 -6.30 15.29 6.72
N ARG A 52 -6.23 16.23 7.68
CA ARG A 52 -7.24 17.29 7.85
C ARG A 52 -7.50 18.09 6.58
N ASP A 53 -6.47 18.30 5.76
CA ASP A 53 -6.62 19.03 4.49
C ASP A 53 -7.43 18.22 3.46
N ILE A 54 -7.23 16.90 3.42
CA ILE A 54 -8.00 16.00 2.55
C ILE A 54 -9.44 15.87 3.05
N GLU A 55 -9.63 15.75 4.37
CA GLU A 55 -10.97 15.70 4.98
C GLU A 55 -11.73 17.02 4.75
N ALA A 56 -11.08 18.17 4.94
CA ALA A 56 -11.69 19.47 4.70
C ALA A 56 -12.14 19.65 3.24
N ALA A 57 -11.40 19.08 2.29
CA ALA A 57 -11.76 19.11 0.87
C ALA A 57 -13.04 18.32 0.55
N MET A 58 -13.49 17.41 1.43
CA MET A 58 -14.74 16.64 1.27
C MET A 58 -15.99 17.44 1.68
N GLY A 59 -15.80 18.65 2.20
CA GLY A 59 -16.88 19.55 2.61
C GLY A 59 -17.54 19.13 3.92
N VAL A 60 -18.80 19.55 4.11
CA VAL A 60 -19.51 19.47 5.39
C VAL A 60 -19.77 18.05 5.89
N SER A 61 -19.82 17.08 4.98
CA SER A 61 -20.05 15.67 5.34
C SER A 61 -18.78 14.94 5.77
N GLY A 62 -17.60 15.54 5.53
CA GLY A 62 -16.30 14.94 5.84
C GLY A 62 -16.18 13.51 5.32
N VAL A 63 -15.57 12.64 6.13
CA VAL A 63 -15.34 11.22 5.82
C VAL A 63 -16.62 10.37 5.83
N GLU A 64 -17.62 10.76 6.63
CA GLU A 64 -18.88 10.02 6.82
C GLU A 64 -19.86 10.15 5.64
N GLY A 65 -19.56 11.05 4.71
CA GLY A 65 -20.37 11.28 3.52
C GLY A 65 -20.11 10.27 2.40
N VAL A 66 -19.77 10.80 1.23
CA VAL A 66 -19.54 10.01 0.02
C VAL A 66 -18.31 9.10 0.16
N LEU A 67 -17.26 9.57 0.86
CA LEU A 67 -16.02 8.82 1.00
C LEU A 67 -16.26 7.44 1.63
N ARG A 68 -16.90 7.37 2.80
CA ARG A 68 -17.16 6.10 3.49
C ARG A 68 -17.91 5.11 2.59
N ARG A 69 -19.02 5.54 1.98
CA ARG A 69 -19.82 4.66 1.10
C ARG A 69 -19.02 4.18 -0.11
N SER A 70 -18.29 5.09 -0.77
CA SER A 70 -17.44 4.71 -1.90
C SER A 70 -16.33 3.73 -1.48
N CYS A 71 -15.79 3.86 -0.27
CA CYS A 71 -14.80 2.93 0.26
C CYS A 71 -15.41 1.56 0.55
N GLU A 72 -16.60 1.50 1.15
CA GLU A 72 -17.35 0.26 1.40
C GLU A 72 -17.63 -0.48 0.09
N GLU A 73 -18.19 0.20 -0.91
CA GLU A 73 -18.45 -0.39 -2.24
C GLU A 73 -17.16 -0.88 -2.92
N THR A 74 -16.09 -0.09 -2.82
CA THR A 74 -14.78 -0.50 -3.36
C THR A 74 -14.28 -1.77 -2.68
N ILE A 75 -14.38 -1.86 -1.35
CA ILE A 75 -13.97 -3.07 -0.62
C ILE A 75 -14.85 -4.26 -1.00
N ILE A 76 -16.18 -4.10 -1.14
CA ILE A 76 -17.07 -5.18 -1.61
C ILE A 76 -16.57 -5.77 -2.93
N VAL A 77 -16.29 -4.92 -3.92
CA VAL A 77 -15.79 -5.34 -5.23
C VAL A 77 -14.43 -6.03 -5.12
N LEU A 78 -13.50 -5.47 -4.33
CA LEU A 78 -12.17 -6.06 -4.13
C LEU A 78 -12.25 -7.43 -3.44
N ARG A 79 -13.09 -7.57 -2.40
CA ARG A 79 -13.31 -8.86 -1.71
C ARG A 79 -13.94 -9.90 -2.64
N HIS A 80 -14.89 -9.48 -3.49
CA HIS A 80 -15.55 -10.36 -4.45
C HIS A 80 -14.57 -10.92 -5.49
N HIS A 81 -13.64 -10.09 -5.97
CA HIS A 81 -12.64 -10.47 -6.98
C HIS A 81 -11.26 -10.82 -6.40
N LYS A 82 -11.18 -11.18 -5.11
CA LYS A 82 -9.91 -11.43 -4.42
C LYS A 82 -9.01 -12.47 -5.10
N GLU A 83 -9.60 -13.53 -5.67
CA GLU A 83 -8.85 -14.61 -6.31
C GLU A 83 -8.06 -14.11 -7.53
N ILE A 84 -8.68 -13.22 -8.33
CA ILE A 84 -8.03 -12.61 -9.50
C ILE A 84 -6.87 -11.72 -9.05
N ILE A 85 -7.10 -10.89 -8.03
CA ILE A 85 -6.08 -9.98 -7.49
C ILE A 85 -4.89 -10.78 -6.95
N ILE A 86 -5.13 -11.82 -6.14
CA ILE A 86 -4.09 -12.68 -5.60
C ILE A 86 -3.31 -13.37 -6.72
N THR A 87 -4.01 -13.91 -7.73
CA THR A 87 -3.36 -14.59 -8.86
C THR A 87 -2.45 -13.66 -9.66
N LEU A 88 -2.88 -12.41 -9.90
CA LEU A 88 -2.06 -11.42 -10.59
C LEU A 88 -0.81 -11.06 -9.78
N LEU A 89 -0.94 -10.93 -8.46
CA LEU A 89 0.19 -10.59 -7.58
C LEU A 89 1.13 -11.76 -7.34
N GLN A 90 0.66 -13.01 -7.44
CA GLN A 90 1.51 -14.20 -7.40
C GLN A 90 2.55 -14.21 -8.52
N VAL A 91 2.27 -13.58 -9.67
CA VAL A 91 3.26 -13.45 -10.75
C VAL A 91 4.50 -12.68 -10.29
N LEU A 92 4.34 -11.67 -9.42
CA LEU A 92 5.45 -10.89 -8.87
C LEU A 92 6.35 -11.72 -7.93
N LEU A 93 5.86 -12.84 -7.39
CA LEU A 93 6.65 -13.75 -6.57
C LEU A 93 7.77 -14.41 -7.38
N TYR A 94 7.54 -14.59 -8.68
CA TYR A 94 8.45 -15.27 -9.58
C TYR A 94 9.28 -14.30 -10.43
N ASP A 95 9.09 -12.99 -10.28
CA ASP A 95 9.90 -12.00 -10.97
C ASP A 95 11.28 -11.88 -10.29
N PRO A 96 12.37 -12.33 -10.95
CA PRO A 96 13.70 -12.27 -10.36
C PRO A 96 14.25 -10.85 -10.22
N LEU A 97 13.63 -9.86 -10.89
CA LEU A 97 14.03 -8.45 -10.82
C LEU A 97 13.25 -7.69 -9.75
N PHE A 98 12.16 -8.24 -9.23
CA PHE A 98 11.37 -7.58 -8.20
C PHE A 98 11.99 -7.77 -6.81
N SER A 99 12.35 -6.66 -6.16
CA SER A 99 12.94 -6.68 -4.83
C SER A 99 11.87 -6.56 -3.74
N TRP A 100 11.52 -7.70 -3.14
CA TRP A 100 10.60 -7.78 -2.00
C TRP A 100 11.19 -7.25 -0.69
N ALA A 101 12.51 -7.03 -0.65
CA ALA A 101 13.21 -6.54 0.53
C ALA A 101 13.68 -5.09 0.33
N ILE A 102 13.42 -4.25 1.32
CA ILE A 102 14.10 -2.96 1.43
C ILE A 102 15.37 -3.13 2.27
N THR A 103 16.51 -2.71 1.72
CA THR A 103 17.76 -2.61 2.48
C THR A 103 17.72 -1.36 3.37
N PRO A 104 18.31 -1.39 4.57
CA PRO A 104 18.34 -0.21 5.46
C PRO A 104 18.94 1.03 4.81
N ALA A 105 19.94 0.86 3.93
CA ALA A 105 20.53 1.95 3.17
C ALA A 105 19.53 2.60 2.18
N LYS A 106 18.78 1.77 1.43
CA LYS A 106 17.72 2.24 0.53
C LYS A 106 16.56 2.89 1.30
N ALA A 107 16.22 2.34 2.46
CA ALA A 107 15.21 2.91 3.35
C ALA A 107 15.60 4.32 3.85
N TYR A 108 16.88 4.49 4.19
CA TYR A 108 17.43 5.76 4.65
C TYR A 108 17.52 6.80 3.53
N SER A 109 17.96 6.41 2.34
CA SER A 109 18.09 7.30 1.18
C SER A 109 16.73 7.83 0.71
N LEU A 110 15.70 6.97 0.71
CA LEU A 110 14.33 7.37 0.36
C LEU A 110 13.78 8.44 1.31
N GLN A 111 14.04 8.35 2.61
CA GLN A 111 13.58 9.35 3.59
C GLN A 111 14.37 10.67 3.55
N LYS A 112 15.61 10.67 3.07
CA LYS A 112 16.44 11.89 2.99
C LYS A 112 16.35 12.62 1.64
N GLY A 113 15.74 12.01 0.63
CA GLY A 113 15.69 12.57 -0.73
C GLY A 113 17.05 12.56 -1.47
N GLU A 114 18.01 11.76 -1.00
CA GLU A 114 19.33 11.61 -1.62
C GLU A 114 19.30 10.38 -2.54
N GLN A 115 19.36 10.60 -3.87
CA GLN A 115 19.59 9.52 -4.83
C GLN A 115 21.08 9.20 -4.89
N GLU A 116 21.55 8.30 -4.03
CA GLU A 116 22.83 7.61 -4.28
C GLU A 116 22.57 6.14 -4.61
N GLY A 117 23.18 5.70 -5.72
CA GLY A 117 23.10 4.33 -6.22
C GLY A 117 23.76 3.36 -5.25
N SER A 118 22.98 2.74 -4.38
CA SER A 118 23.47 1.63 -3.56
C SER A 118 23.45 0.35 -4.38
N SER A 119 24.62 -0.26 -4.56
CA SER A 119 24.76 -1.64 -5.04
C SER A 119 24.04 -2.60 -4.09
N GLU A 120 22.96 -3.23 -4.55
CA GLU A 120 22.23 -4.25 -3.80
C GLU A 120 23.13 -5.48 -3.60
N GLN A 121 23.43 -5.84 -2.35
CA GLN A 121 24.03 -7.14 -2.06
C GLN A 121 22.95 -8.21 -2.26
N PRO A 122 23.18 -9.25 -3.08
CA PRO A 122 22.18 -10.26 -3.35
C PRO A 122 21.89 -11.06 -2.07
N LYS A 123 20.65 -10.97 -1.58
CA LYS A 123 20.15 -11.87 -0.54
C LYS A 123 19.99 -13.27 -1.12
N ALA A 124 20.13 -14.29 -0.26
CA ALA A 124 19.88 -15.67 -0.68
C ALA A 124 18.44 -15.81 -1.19
N ALA A 125 18.25 -16.50 -2.32
CA ALA A 125 16.94 -16.66 -2.97
C ALA A 125 15.84 -17.20 -2.03
N GLY A 126 16.22 -18.01 -1.03
CA GLY A 126 15.30 -18.53 -0.01
C GLY A 126 14.74 -17.48 0.96
N GLU A 127 15.41 -16.35 1.19
CA GLU A 127 14.87 -15.25 2.00
C GLU A 127 13.92 -14.36 1.21
N ILE A 128 14.19 -14.17 -0.09
CA ILE A 128 13.37 -13.35 -0.99
C ILE A 128 11.97 -13.96 -1.13
N ASN A 129 11.88 -15.27 -1.33
CA ASN A 129 10.59 -15.96 -1.47
C ASN A 129 9.75 -15.89 -0.20
N LYS A 130 10.37 -15.99 0.99
CA LYS A 130 9.67 -15.80 2.27
C LYS A 130 9.15 -14.37 2.43
N LEU A 131 9.93 -13.40 1.96
CA LEU A 131 9.56 -12.00 1.69
C LEU A 131 8.18 -11.87 1.05
N ALA A 132 8.15 -12.41 -0.15
CA ALA A 132 7.05 -12.36 -1.08
C ALA A 132 5.81 -13.12 -0.57
N GLU A 133 5.99 -14.32 -0.03
CA GLU A 133 4.91 -15.12 0.56
C GLU A 133 4.26 -14.40 1.74
N ARG A 134 5.06 -13.76 2.62
CA ARG A 134 4.54 -12.99 3.75
C ARG A 134 3.73 -11.78 3.28
N ALA A 135 4.19 -11.08 2.25
CA ALA A 135 3.49 -9.95 1.67
C ALA A 135 2.13 -10.37 1.08
N LEU A 136 2.10 -11.46 0.30
CA LEU A 136 0.86 -12.01 -0.27
C LEU A 136 -0.11 -12.48 0.81
N LEU A 137 0.38 -13.17 1.84
CA LEU A 137 -0.45 -13.61 2.96
C LEU A 137 -1.09 -12.40 3.66
N ARG A 138 -0.34 -11.32 3.87
CA ARG A 138 -0.88 -10.12 4.49
C ARG A 138 -1.96 -9.48 3.62
N LEU A 139 -1.72 -9.38 2.32
CA LEU A 139 -2.69 -8.85 1.36
C LEU A 139 -3.97 -9.69 1.32
N GLU A 140 -3.84 -11.02 1.36
CA GLU A 140 -4.98 -11.92 1.44
C GLU A 140 -5.79 -11.70 2.72
N GLN A 141 -5.12 -11.53 3.87
CA GLN A 141 -5.80 -11.17 5.13
C GLN A 141 -6.57 -9.84 5.00
N LYS A 142 -6.00 -8.84 4.30
CA LYS A 142 -6.68 -7.57 4.04
C LYS A 142 -7.92 -7.77 3.18
N LEU A 143 -7.82 -8.55 2.11
CA LEU A 143 -8.96 -8.83 1.22
C LEU A 143 -10.04 -9.68 1.91
N GLN A 144 -9.69 -10.46 2.93
CA GLN A 144 -10.64 -11.25 3.72
C GLN A 144 -11.20 -10.49 4.93
N GLY A 145 -10.57 -9.39 5.33
CA GLY A 145 -10.92 -8.64 6.54
C GLY A 145 -10.49 -9.33 7.83
N THR A 146 -9.39 -10.10 7.83
CA THR A 146 -8.93 -10.91 8.97
C THR A 146 -7.64 -10.37 9.61
N GLU A 147 -7.34 -9.09 9.43
CA GLU A 147 -6.05 -8.47 9.77
C GLU A 147 -5.64 -8.52 11.24
N GLU A 148 -6.62 -8.47 12.15
CA GLU A 148 -6.42 -8.47 13.62
C GLU A 148 -6.79 -9.81 14.27
N GLY A 149 -6.84 -10.89 13.48
CA GLY A 149 -7.21 -12.23 13.96
C GLY A 149 -8.71 -12.45 14.17
N SER A 150 -9.54 -11.41 13.96
CA SER A 150 -11.00 -11.51 13.90
C SER A 150 -11.50 -11.11 12.52
N ALA A 151 -12.57 -11.76 12.06
CA ALA A 151 -13.22 -11.40 10.80
C ALA A 151 -14.01 -10.09 10.95
N SER A 152 -13.65 -9.09 10.17
CA SER A 152 -14.35 -7.80 10.07
C SER A 152 -15.36 -7.81 8.91
N SER A 153 -16.54 -7.26 9.16
CA SER A 153 -17.48 -6.90 8.08
C SER A 153 -16.86 -5.81 7.20
N VAL A 154 -17.43 -5.55 6.02
CA VAL A 154 -16.92 -4.47 5.15
C VAL A 154 -17.03 -3.09 5.81
N VAL A 155 -18.10 -2.85 6.56
CA VAL A 155 -18.31 -1.59 7.29
C VAL A 155 -17.37 -1.45 8.49
N GLY A 156 -16.95 -2.58 9.08
CA GLY A 156 -16.07 -2.61 10.24
C GLY A 156 -14.58 -2.66 9.90
N GLN A 157 -14.23 -2.88 8.63
CA GLN A 157 -12.85 -2.87 8.13
C GLN A 157 -12.47 -1.47 7.64
#